data_AF-A0A355Q8G3-F1
#
_entry.id   AF-A0A355Q8G3-F1
#
_cell.length_a   1.000
_cell.length_b   1.000
_cell.length_c   1.000
_cell.angle_alpha   90.00
_cell.angle_beta   90.00
_cell.angle_gamma   90.00
#
_symmetry.space_group_name_H-M   'P 1'
#
loop_
_entity.id
_entity.type
_entity.pdbx_description
1 polymer ?
#
loop_
_entity_poly.entity_id
_entity_poly.type
_entity_poly.pdbx_seq_one_letter_code
_entity_poly.pdbx_strand_id
1 'polypeptide(L)' 'MNVDVFAETRLQEMIEFQREKLLKLAREILPDVTPEDLRNPQDFPDLVKDPLFNYEDGLLAGYLAVQIAMRSRL' A
#
# COMPACT_ATOMS: atom_id res chain seq x y z
N MET A 1 16.65 14.54 15.80
CA MET A 1 16.24 13.86 14.55
C MET A 1 15.96 14.94 13.52
N ASN A 2 16.54 14.84 12.31
CA ASN A 2 16.24 15.76 11.20
C ASN A 2 14.76 15.64 10.83
N VAL A 3 14.08 16.76 10.52
CA VAL A 3 12.68 16.79 10.08
C VAL A 3 12.44 15.90 8.86
N ASP A 4 13.38 15.84 7.91
CA ASP A 4 13.27 15.00 6.72
C ASP A 4 13.29 13.51 7.11
N VAL A 5 14.20 13.13 8.03
CA VAL A 5 14.31 11.77 8.56
C VAL A 5 13.08 11.37 9.36
N PHE A 6 12.52 12.30 10.15
CA PHE A 6 11.24 12.06 10.85
C PHE A 6 10.10 11.83 9.86
N ALA A 7 9.96 12.70 8.86
CA ALA A 7 8.91 12.59 7.84
C ALA A 7 9.01 11.27 7.06
N GLU A 8 10.23 10.87 6.65
CA GLU A 8 10.44 9.60 5.94
C GLU A 8 10.12 8.41 6.85
N THR A 9 10.49 8.47 8.13
CA THR A 9 10.18 7.41 9.10
C THR A 9 8.66 7.25 9.28
N ARG A 10 7.94 8.37 9.45
CA ARG A 10 6.47 8.34 9.60
C ARG A 10 5.78 7.86 8.32
N LEU A 11 6.27 8.27 7.14
CA LEU A 11 5.74 7.80 5.88
C LEU A 11 5.96 6.29 5.69
N GLN A 12 7.14 5.78 6.07
CA GLN A 12 7.43 4.34 6.03
C GLN A 12 6.47 3.55 6.93
N GLU A 13 6.18 4.04 8.14
CA GLU A 13 5.20 3.41 9.04
C GLU A 13 3.79 3.41 8.46
N MET A 14 3.37 4.52 7.81
CA MET A 14 2.08 4.60 7.13
C MET A 14 1.98 3.60 5.97
N ILE A 15 3.06 3.40 5.21
CA ILE A 15 3.11 2.42 4.12
C ILE A 15 2.94 1.00 4.66
N GLU A 16 3.67 0.62 5.70
CA GLU A 16 3.56 -0.73 6.26
C GLU A 16 2.18 -0.98 6.87
N PHE A 17 1.62 -0.01 7.61
CA PHE A 17 0.25 -0.11 8.11
C PHE A 17 -0.77 -0.28 6.98
N GLN A 18 -0.62 0.50 5.90
CA GLN A 18 -1.53 0.40 4.76
C GLN A 18 -1.42 -0.94 4.04
N ARG A 19 -0.22 -1.53 3.94
CA ARG A 19 -0.03 -2.89 3.37
C ARG A 19 -0.71 -3.96 4.22
N GLU A 20 -0.58 -3.89 5.54
CA GLU A 20 -1.27 -4.83 6.44
C GLU A 20 -2.79 -4.73 6.31
N LYS A 21 -3.30 -3.49 6.25
CA LYS A 21 -4.73 -3.22 6.04
C LYS A 21 -5.21 -3.79 4.70
N LEU A 22 -4.46 -3.55 3.62
CA LEU A 22 -4.81 -4.04 2.29
C LEU A 22 -4.79 -5.57 2.23
N LEU A 23 -3.81 -6.22 2.87
CA LEU A 23 -3.75 -7.68 2.97
C LEU A 23 -4.93 -8.26 3.74
N LYS A 24 -5.31 -7.64 4.85
CA LYS A 24 -6.47 -8.07 5.62
C LYS A 24 -7.74 -7.99 4.77
N LEU A 25 -7.96 -6.86 4.11
CA LEU A 25 -9.13 -6.65 3.24
C LEU A 25 -9.14 -7.62 2.06
N ALA A 26 -7.98 -7.83 1.42
CA ALA A 26 -7.87 -8.79 0.33
C ALA A 26 -8.23 -10.21 0.77
N ARG A 27 -7.85 -10.62 2.00
CA ARG A 27 -8.19 -11.92 2.57
C ARG A 27 -9.66 -12.09 2.94
N GLU A 28 -10.40 -11.00 3.12
CA GLU A 28 -11.85 -11.06 3.26
C GLU A 28 -12.54 -11.44 1.93
N ILE A 29 -11.87 -11.21 0.79
CA ILE A 29 -12.35 -11.52 -0.56
C ILE A 29 -11.75 -12.85 -1.07
N LEU A 30 -10.43 -13.00 -0.94
CA LEU A 30 -9.62 -14.14 -1.38
C LEU A 30 -8.76 -14.66 -0.21
N PRO A 31 -9.21 -15.68 0.55
CA PRO A 31 -8.60 -16.09 1.82
C PRO A 31 -7.10 -16.42 1.76
N ASP A 32 -6.65 -17.00 0.65
CA ASP A 32 -5.28 -17.50 0.49
C ASP A 32 -4.32 -16.48 -0.15
N VAL A 33 -4.76 -15.23 -0.37
CA VAL A 33 -3.93 -14.20 -0.99
C VAL A 33 -2.73 -13.85 -0.11
N THR A 34 -1.57 -13.72 -0.75
CA THR A 34 -0.30 -13.38 -0.13
C THR A 34 0.07 -11.91 -0.35
N PRO A 35 1.01 -11.35 0.42
CA PRO A 35 1.53 -10.01 0.15
C PRO A 35 2.15 -9.86 -1.26
N GLU A 36 2.71 -10.95 -1.81
CA GLU A 36 3.32 -10.93 -3.14
C GLU A 36 2.26 -10.83 -4.24
N ASP A 37 1.14 -11.52 -4.08
CA ASP A 37 -0.02 -11.46 -4.98
C ASP A 37 -0.56 -10.02 -5.09
N LEU A 38 -0.56 -9.27 -4.00
CA LEU A 38 -1.01 -7.87 -3.96
C LEU A 38 -0.08 -6.90 -4.69
N ARG A 39 1.10 -7.33 -5.15
CA ARG A 39 1.92 -6.51 -6.04
C ARG A 39 1.34 -6.42 -7.44
N ASN A 40 0.46 -7.36 -7.80
CA ASN A 40 -0.19 -7.46 -9.10
C ASN A 40 -1.70 -7.73 -8.94
N PRO A 41 -2.47 -6.84 -8.29
CA PRO A 41 -3.88 -7.08 -7.98
C PRO A 41 -4.74 -7.29 -9.23
N GLN A 42 -4.30 -6.82 -10.40
CA GLN A 42 -4.95 -7.03 -11.69
C GLN A 42 -5.11 -8.52 -12.08
N ASP A 43 -4.29 -9.40 -11.52
CA ASP A 43 -4.37 -10.85 -11.76
C ASP A 43 -5.53 -11.51 -10.98
N PHE A 44 -6.19 -10.74 -10.10
CA PHE A 44 -7.27 -11.19 -9.21
C PHE A 44 -8.56 -10.40 -9.48
N PRO A 45 -9.41 -10.86 -10.41
CA PRO A 45 -10.60 -10.12 -10.84
C PRO A 45 -11.57 -9.76 -9.70
N ASP A 46 -11.61 -10.57 -8.64
CA ASP A 46 -12.51 -10.33 -7.50
C ASP A 46 -11.99 -9.19 -6.60
N LEU A 47 -10.67 -8.98 -6.51
CA LEU A 47 -10.09 -7.82 -5.84
C LEU A 47 -10.37 -6.54 -6.63
N VAL A 48 -10.14 -6.57 -7.95
CA VAL A 48 -10.34 -5.41 -8.83
C VAL A 48 -11.81 -4.95 -8.88
N LYS A 49 -12.76 -5.85 -8.64
CA LYS A 49 -14.19 -5.49 -8.57
C LYS A 49 -14.59 -4.87 -7.24
N ASP A 50 -13.81 -5.04 -6.18
CA ASP A 50 -14.17 -4.54 -4.85
C ASP A 50 -13.81 -3.05 -4.71
N PRO A 51 -14.80 -2.16 -4.50
CA PRO A 51 -14.55 -0.72 -4.46
C PRO A 51 -13.76 -0.29 -3.22
N LEU A 52 -13.88 -1.00 -2.10
CA LEU A 52 -13.13 -0.68 -0.89
C LEU A 52 -11.66 -1.07 -1.06
N PHE A 53 -11.39 -2.24 -1.64
CA PHE A 53 -10.04 -2.67 -1.98
C PHE A 53 -9.35 -1.66 -2.89
N ASN A 54 -10.01 -1.25 -3.98
CA ASN A 54 -9.46 -0.27 -4.92
C ASN A 54 -9.16 1.08 -4.26
N TYR A 55 -10.01 1.54 -3.34
CA TYR A 55 -9.78 2.78 -2.60
C TYR A 55 -8.53 2.68 -1.71
N GLU A 56 -8.39 1.59 -0.97
CA GLU A 56 -7.25 1.36 -0.07
C GLU A 56 -5.94 1.13 -0.83
N ASP A 57 -5.99 0.46 -1.98
CA ASP A 57 -4.84 0.30 -2.88
C ASP A 57 -4.38 1.65 -3.45
N GLY A 58 -5.34 2.51 -3.84
CA GLY A 58 -5.06 3.88 -4.27
C GLY A 58 -4.37 4.73 -3.20
N LEU A 59 -4.74 4.58 -1.92
CA LEU A 59 -4.04 5.25 -0.81
C LEU A 59 -2.59 4.77 -0.67
N LEU A 60 -2.36 3.45 -0.78
CA LEU A 60 -1.00 2.90 -0.77
C LEU A 60 -0.16 3.45 -1.92
N ALA A 61 -0.72 3.51 -3.13
CA ALA A 61 -0.07 4.10 -4.29
C ALA A 61 0.30 5.58 -4.04
N GLY A 62 -0.58 6.34 -3.40
CA GLY A 62 -0.31 7.72 -2.98
C GLY A 62 0.87 7.84 -2.01
N TYR A 63 0.94 7.00 -0.99
CA TYR A 63 2.07 7.01 -0.04
C TYR A 63 3.41 6.64 -0.72
N LEU A 64 3.39 5.65 -1.60
CA LEU A 64 4.57 5.25 -2.38
C LEU A 64 5.03 6.38 -3.32
N ALA A 65 4.12 7.10 -3.95
CA ALA A 65 4.46 8.25 -4.79
C ALA A 65 5.16 9.37 -3.99
N VAL A 66 4.68 9.66 -2.78
CA VAL A 66 5.36 10.62 -1.88
C VAL A 66 6.74 10.12 -1.49
N GLN A 67 6.89 8.82 -1.16
CA GLN A 67 8.18 8.24 -0.80
C GLN A 67 9.20 8.34 -1.96
N ILE A 68 8.76 8.07 -3.19
CA ILE A 68 9.58 8.24 -4.39
C ILE A 68 10.02 9.70 -4.52
N ALA A 69 9.10 10.66 -4.39
CA ALA A 69 9.40 12.08 -4.50
C ALA A 69 10.36 12.61 -3.41
N MET A 70 10.27 12.07 -2.19
CA MET A 70 11.21 12.39 -1.11
C MET A 70 12.61 11.87 -1.42
N ARG A 71 12.71 10.65 -1.97
CA ARG A 71 13.99 10.00 -2.30
C ARG A 71 14.64 10.50 -3.58
N SER A 72 13.86 11.03 -4.53
CA SER A 72 14.37 11.57 -5.80
C SER A 72 15.12 12.90 -5.67
N ARG A 73 15.29 13.43 -4.45
CA ARG A 73 16.11 14.63 -4.15
C ARG A 73 17.57 14.29 -3.83
N LEU A 74 17.98 13.04 -3.98
CA LEU A 74 19.38 12.56 -3.95
C LEU A 74 19.98 12.54 -5.36
#